data_AF-A0A1H4VF15-F1
#
_entry.id   AF-A0A1H4VF15-F1
#
_cell.length_a   1.000
_cell.length_b   1.000
_cell.length_c   1.000
_cell.angle_alpha   90.00
_cell.angle_beta   90.00
_cell.angle_gamma   90.00
#
_symmetry.space_group_name_H-M   'P 1'
#
loop_
_entity.id
_entity.type
_entity.pdbx_description
1 polymer ?
#
loop_
_entity_poly.entity_id
_entity_poly.type
_entity_poly.pdbx_seq_one_letter_code
_entity_poly.pdbx_strand_id
1 'polypeptide(L)'
;MKLSSFDKVLAAGVAIFTGLFFSLLLNISSRIRIEKSNINIDEDSFRRYKNSMKQIANITLYIISLGIYVVMLVLLNYLIRDFNEYIETIITSLAFFILTRYLLSILFMIQRFKYIIRDEIENIL
;
A
#
# COMPACT_ATOMS: atom_id res chain seq x y z
N MET A 1 -7.87 -4.11 24.36
CA MET A 1 -7.05 -5.01 23.53
C MET A 1 -5.70 -4.30 23.31
N LYS A 2 -4.58 -4.89 23.75
CA LYS A 2 -3.26 -4.22 23.73
C LYS A 2 -2.45 -4.64 22.50
N LEU A 3 -1.62 -3.73 21.96
CA LEU A 3 -0.78 -4.01 20.79
C LEU A 3 0.17 -5.21 21.03
N SER A 4 0.64 -5.36 22.27
CA SER A 4 1.50 -6.45 22.73
C SER A 4 0.89 -7.85 22.57
N SER A 5 -0.44 -7.97 22.46
CA SER A 5 -1.11 -9.27 22.24
C SER A 5 -1.13 -9.70 20.77
N PHE A 6 -0.89 -8.78 19.83
CA PHE A 6 -1.01 -9.02 18.38
C PHE A 6 0.23 -8.63 17.58
N ASP A 7 1.25 -8.08 18.24
CA ASP A 7 2.49 -7.57 17.64
C ASP A 7 3.12 -8.52 16.60
N LYS A 8 3.22 -9.81 16.90
CA LYS A 8 3.79 -10.84 16.00
C LYS A 8 2.98 -11.01 14.72
N VAL A 9 1.66 -11.16 14.85
CA VAL A 9 0.75 -11.35 13.70
C VAL A 9 0.72 -10.09 12.84
N LEU A 10 0.71 -8.94 13.50
CA LEU A 10 0.62 -7.64 12.88
C LEU A 10 1.91 -7.30 12.13
N ALA A 11 3.07 -7.52 12.76
CA ALA A 11 4.36 -7.37 12.11
C ALA A 11 4.53 -8.32 10.92
N ALA A 12 4.16 -9.59 11.06
CA ALA A 12 4.23 -10.57 9.98
C ALA A 12 3.31 -10.20 8.80
N GLY A 13 2.05 -9.85 9.08
CA GLY A 13 1.09 -9.43 8.07
C GLY A 13 1.56 -8.18 7.33
N VAL A 14 1.95 -7.14 8.06
CA VAL A 14 2.44 -5.90 7.45
C VAL A 14 3.70 -6.14 6.63
N ALA A 15 4.63 -7.00 7.06
CA ALA A 15 5.83 -7.33 6.29
C ALA A 15 5.47 -8.04 4.96
N ILE A 16 4.59 -9.04 4.99
CA ILE A 16 4.12 -9.75 3.79
C ILE A 16 3.48 -8.77 2.82
N PHE A 17 2.53 -7.98 3.28
CA PHE A 17 1.82 -7.03 2.43
C PHE A 17 2.76 -5.94 1.90
N THR A 18 3.69 -5.44 2.71
CA THR A 18 4.70 -4.46 2.26
C THR A 18 5.54 -5.03 1.12
N GLY A 19 6.00 -6.28 1.23
CA GLY A 19 6.70 -6.98 0.15
C GLY A 19 5.87 -7.11 -1.14
N LEU A 20 4.59 -7.47 -1.01
CA LEU A 20 3.67 -7.52 -2.14
C LEU A 20 3.50 -6.15 -2.82
N PHE A 21 3.35 -5.07 -2.03
CA PHE A 21 3.22 -3.72 -2.56
C PHE A 21 4.50 -3.22 -3.25
N PHE A 22 5.67 -3.58 -2.73
CA PHE A 22 6.94 -3.32 -3.43
C PHE A 22 6.99 -4.02 -4.79
N SER A 23 6.59 -5.29 -4.85
CA SER A 23 6.51 -6.04 -6.11
C SER A 23 5.56 -5.38 -7.11
N LEU A 24 4.37 -4.95 -6.64
CA LEU A 24 3.41 -4.21 -7.47
C LEU A 24 4.00 -2.91 -8.03
N LEU A 25 4.72 -2.15 -7.20
CA LEU A 25 5.33 -0.88 -7.61
C LEU A 25 6.38 -1.08 -8.72
N LEU A 26 7.21 -2.12 -8.61
CA LEU A 26 8.17 -2.49 -9.64
C LEU A 26 7.48 -2.94 -10.94
N ASN A 27 6.37 -3.69 -10.82
CA ASN A 27 5.60 -4.18 -11.95
C ASN A 27 4.93 -3.02 -12.73
N ILE A 28 4.42 -2.00 -12.05
CA ILE A 28 3.84 -0.81 -12.69
C ILE A 28 4.85 -0.14 -13.63
N SER A 29 6.10 0.02 -13.17
CA SER A 29 7.18 0.59 -14.00
C SER A 29 7.46 -0.25 -15.25
N SER A 30 7.51 -1.58 -15.09
CA SER A 30 7.67 -2.51 -16.20
C SER A 30 6.54 -2.39 -17.23
N ARG A 31 5.28 -2.38 -16.76
CA ARG A 31 4.11 -2.24 -17.63
C ARG A 31 4.07 -0.92 -18.40
N ILE A 32 4.43 0.22 -17.78
CA ILE A 32 4.53 1.50 -18.48
C ILE A 32 5.57 1.43 -19.62
N ARG A 33 6.69 0.74 -19.39
CA ARG A 33 7.75 0.59 -20.40
C ARG A 33 7.28 -0.28 -21.58
N ILE A 34 6.56 -1.37 -21.29
CA ILE A 34 6.00 -2.27 -22.32
C ILE A 34 4.95 -1.52 -23.15
N GLU A 35 4.03 -0.81 -22.50
CA GLU A 35 2.97 -0.08 -23.20
C GLU A 35 3.53 1.04 -24.10
N LYS A 36 4.62 1.70 -23.67
CA LYS A 36 5.32 2.70 -24.47
C LYS A 36 5.95 2.11 -25.75
N SER A 37 6.35 0.84 -25.71
CA SER A 37 6.93 0.14 -26.86
C SER A 37 5.89 -0.43 -27.83
N ASN A 38 4.61 -0.30 -27.51
CA ASN A 38 3.52 -0.79 -28.35
C ASN A 38 3.38 0.12 -29.59
N ILE A 39 3.57 -0.45 -30.78
CA ILE A 39 3.61 0.30 -32.06
C ILE A 39 2.23 0.90 -32.41
N ASN A 40 1.15 0.31 -31.86
CA ASN A 40 -0.22 0.68 -32.18
C ASN A 40 -0.84 1.70 -31.21
N ILE A 41 -0.10 2.17 -30.21
CA ILE A 41 -0.69 3.04 -29.18
C ILE A 41 -0.69 4.49 -29.62
N ASP A 42 -1.87 5.10 -29.52
CA ASP A 42 -2.05 6.53 -29.64
C ASP A 42 -1.43 7.27 -28.43
N GLU A 43 -0.82 8.43 -28.67
CA GLU A 43 -0.03 9.16 -27.67
C GLU A 43 -0.89 9.68 -26.51
N ASP A 44 -2.13 10.10 -26.78
CA ASP A 44 -3.09 10.53 -25.75
C ASP A 44 -3.58 9.36 -24.91
N SER A 45 -3.79 8.20 -25.54
CA SER A 45 -4.15 6.95 -24.86
C SER A 45 -3.02 6.47 -23.94
N PHE A 46 -1.77 6.50 -24.41
CA PHE A 46 -0.59 6.22 -23.58
C PHE A 46 -0.46 7.21 -22.41
N ARG A 47 -0.70 8.51 -22.64
CA ARG A 47 -0.64 9.53 -21.60
C ARG A 47 -1.69 9.31 -20.50
N ARG A 48 -2.92 8.95 -20.87
CA ARG A 48 -3.99 8.57 -19.91
C ARG A 48 -3.60 7.34 -19.11
N TYR A 49 -3.14 6.28 -19.77
CA TYR A 49 -2.66 5.06 -19.12
C TYR A 49 -1.53 5.33 -18.12
N LYS A 50 -0.50 6.07 -18.54
CA LYS A 50 0.64 6.46 -17.70
C LYS A 50 0.20 7.24 -16.47
N ASN A 51 -0.77 8.15 -16.61
CA ASN A 51 -1.30 8.93 -15.49
C ASN A 51 -2.07 8.03 -14.50
N SER A 52 -2.91 7.12 -14.99
CA SER A 52 -3.62 6.15 -14.16
C SER A 52 -2.65 5.24 -13.41
N MET A 53 -1.62 4.74 -14.09
CA MET A 53 -0.57 3.92 -13.47
C MET A 53 0.26 4.71 -12.44
N LYS A 54 0.56 5.99 -12.69
CA LYS A 54 1.23 6.87 -11.71
C LYS A 54 0.39 7.08 -10.46
N GLN A 55 -0.93 7.21 -10.59
CA GLN A 55 -1.83 7.31 -9.44
C GLN A 55 -1.82 6.03 -8.61
N ILE A 56 -1.87 4.85 -9.24
CA ILE A 56 -1.73 3.59 -8.51
C ILE A 56 -0.38 3.52 -7.80
N ALA A 57 0.71 3.85 -8.49
CA ALA A 57 2.04 3.86 -7.89
C ALA A 57 2.10 4.75 -6.64
N ASN A 58 1.50 5.94 -6.69
CA ASN A 58 1.43 6.84 -5.54
C ASN A 58 0.62 6.25 -4.37
N ILE A 59 -0.51 5.60 -4.65
CA ILE A 59 -1.32 4.92 -3.62
C ILE A 59 -0.53 3.76 -3.01
N THR A 60 0.11 2.94 -3.84
CA THR A 60 0.97 1.83 -3.40
C THR A 60 2.11 2.32 -2.51
N LEU A 61 2.76 3.43 -2.89
CA LEU A 61 3.85 4.03 -2.12
C LEU A 61 3.36 4.54 -0.76
N TYR A 62 2.17 5.15 -0.71
CA TYR A 62 1.52 5.54 0.55
C TYR A 62 1.23 4.32 1.45
N ILE A 63 0.72 3.22 0.89
CA ILE A 63 0.46 1.98 1.63
C ILE A 63 1.77 1.42 2.20
N ILE A 64 2.85 1.39 1.42
CA ILE A 64 4.19 0.98 1.88
C ILE A 64 4.64 1.85 3.06
N SER A 65 4.53 3.18 2.94
CA SER A 65 4.90 4.10 4.02
C SER A 65 4.11 3.83 5.30
N LEU A 66 2.78 3.62 5.20
CA LEU A 66 1.94 3.25 6.34
C LEU A 66 2.38 1.92 6.96
N GLY A 67 2.72 0.92 6.14
CA GLY A 67 3.27 -0.36 6.63
C GLY A 67 4.56 -0.17 7.43
N ILE A 68 5.50 0.64 6.92
CA ILE A 68 6.74 0.97 7.64
C ILE A 68 6.43 1.66 8.97
N TYR A 69 5.49 2.62 9.01
CA TYR A 69 5.10 3.28 10.26
C TYR A 69 4.52 2.32 11.28
N VAL A 70 3.71 1.35 10.86
CA VAL A 70 3.17 0.33 11.76
C VAL A 70 4.30 -0.52 12.36
N VAL A 71 5.26 -0.96 11.54
CA VAL A 71 6.42 -1.73 12.02
C VAL A 71 7.24 -0.91 13.03
N MET A 72 7.47 0.37 12.75
CA MET A 72 8.17 1.27 13.66
C MET A 72 7.44 1.45 14.99
N LEU A 73 6.11 1.56 14.98
CA LEU A 73 5.32 1.64 16.21
C LEU A 73 5.35 0.35 17.02
N VAL A 74 5.33 -0.81 16.36
CA VAL A 74 5.47 -2.11 17.05
C VAL A 74 6.84 -2.22 17.70
N LEU A 75 7.92 -1.85 16.98
CA LEU A 75 9.28 -1.81 17.52
C LEU A 75 9.39 -0.83 18.69
N LEU A 76 8.82 0.37 18.55
CA LEU A 76 8.79 1.34 19.63
C LEU A 76 8.07 0.75 20.85
N ASN A 77 6.87 0.20 20.68
CA ASN A 77 6.12 -0.43 21.76
C ASN A 77 6.94 -1.52 22.46
N TYR A 78 7.65 -2.35 21.71
CA TYR A 78 8.51 -3.38 22.28
C TYR A 78 9.62 -2.81 23.17
N LEU A 79 10.22 -1.67 22.80
CA LEU A 79 11.29 -1.03 23.56
C LEU A 79 10.80 -0.32 24.83
N ILE A 80 9.59 0.24 24.83
CA ILE A 80 9.11 1.10 25.93
C ILE A 80 7.90 0.58 26.71
N ARG A 81 7.36 -0.59 26.38
CA ARG A 81 6.16 -1.16 27.06
C ARG A 81 6.30 -1.32 28.58
N ASP A 82 7.51 -1.61 29.06
CA ASP A 82 7.74 -1.88 30.49
C ASP A 82 7.94 -0.61 31.33
N PHE A 83 8.00 0.57 30.69
CA PHE A 83 8.22 1.84 31.39
C PHE A 83 6.93 2.48 31.92
N ASN A 84 5.83 2.42 31.17
CA ASN A 84 4.58 3.07 31.55
C ASN A 84 3.37 2.54 30.74
N GLU A 85 2.32 2.09 31.44
CA GLU A 85 1.08 1.59 30.83
C GLU A 85 0.30 2.64 30.03
N TYR A 86 0.38 3.91 30.42
CA TYR A 86 -0.22 5.02 29.65
C TYR A 86 0.45 5.18 28.28
N ILE A 87 1.76 4.97 28.20
CA ILE A 87 2.52 5.06 26.95
C ILE A 87 2.12 3.91 26.01
N GLU A 88 2.00 2.67 26.52
CA GLU A 88 1.51 1.52 25.74
C GLU A 88 0.11 1.78 25.16
N THR A 89 -0.76 2.44 25.92
CA THR A 89 -2.13 2.78 25.49
C THR A 89 -2.13 3.81 24.35
N ILE A 90 -1.28 4.84 24.44
CA ILE A 90 -1.12 5.86 23.39
C ILE A 90 -0.58 5.22 22.10
N ILE A 91 0.46 4.39 22.21
CA ILE A 91 1.06 3.71 21.06
C ILE A 91 0.06 2.75 20.41
N THR A 92 -0.70 2.01 21.22
CA THR A 92 -1.76 1.12 20.73
C THR A 92 -2.81 1.91 19.95
N SER A 93 -3.26 3.06 20.47
CA SER A 93 -4.24 3.92 19.79
C SER A 93 -3.69 4.47 18.47
N LEU A 94 -2.42 4.88 18.44
CA LEU A 94 -1.75 5.33 17.22
C LEU A 94 -1.65 4.21 16.18
N ALA A 95 -1.27 3.01 16.61
CA ALA A 95 -1.16 1.85 15.73
C ALA A 95 -2.51 1.49 15.10
N PHE A 96 -3.60 1.49 15.88
CA PHE A 96 -4.96 1.26 15.37
C PHE A 96 -5.41 2.32 14.36
N PHE A 97 -5.08 3.59 14.62
CA PHE A 97 -5.37 4.68 13.68
C PHE A 97 -4.65 4.48 12.34
N ILE A 98 -3.36 4.14 12.37
CA ILE A 98 -2.57 3.88 11.16
C ILE A 98 -3.07 2.63 10.43
N LEU A 99 -3.38 1.55 11.15
CA LEU A 99 -3.96 0.32 10.57
C LEU A 99 -5.28 0.58 9.85
N THR A 100 -6.14 1.40 10.43
CA THR A 100 -7.41 1.77 9.79
C THR A 100 -7.15 2.49 8.47
N ARG A 101 -6.22 3.45 8.47
CA ARG A 101 -5.79 4.14 7.23
C ARG A 101 -5.15 3.20 6.22
N TYR A 102 -4.37 2.23 6.69
CA TYR A 102 -3.74 1.21 5.86
C TYR A 102 -4.79 0.37 5.13
N LEU A 103 -5.77 -0.17 5.86
CA LEU A 103 -6.87 -0.96 5.30
C LEU A 103 -7.72 -0.15 4.32
N LEU A 104 -8.10 1.09 4.66
CA LEU A 104 -8.84 1.97 3.76
C LEU A 104 -8.06 2.24 2.46
N SER A 105 -6.75 2.45 2.56
CA SER A 105 -5.90 2.70 1.40
C SER A 105 -5.81 1.48 0.48
N ILE A 106 -5.74 0.27 1.05
CA ILE A 106 -5.82 -0.98 0.30
C ILE A 106 -7.15 -1.09 -0.45
N LEU A 107 -8.28 -0.76 0.21
CA LEU A 107 -9.59 -0.77 -0.44
C LEU A 107 -9.65 0.21 -1.62
N PHE A 108 -9.15 1.44 -1.45
CA PHE A 108 -9.06 2.41 -2.55
C PHE A 108 -8.17 1.91 -3.69
N MET A 109 -7.05 1.25 -3.38
CA MET A 109 -6.16 0.68 -4.38
C MET A 109 -6.86 -0.43 -5.19
N ILE A 110 -7.56 -1.36 -4.52
CA ILE A 110 -8.32 -2.44 -5.17
C ILE A 110 -9.42 -1.87 -6.07
N GLN A 111 -10.17 -0.88 -5.58
CA GLN A 111 -11.17 -0.18 -6.38
C GLN A 111 -10.54 0.41 -7.64
N ARG A 112 -9.39 1.09 -7.50
CA ARG A 112 -8.69 1.71 -8.63
C ARG A 112 -8.19 0.67 -9.64
N PHE A 113 -7.64 -0.45 -9.18
CA PHE A 113 -7.25 -1.56 -10.05
C PHE A 113 -8.43 -2.10 -10.84
N LYS A 114 -9.60 -2.28 -10.20
CA LYS A 114 -10.81 -2.75 -10.88
C LYS A 114 -11.25 -1.80 -12.01
N TYR A 115 -11.15 -0.48 -11.78
CA TYR A 115 -11.44 0.51 -12.83
C TYR A 115 -10.46 0.42 -14.00
N ILE A 116 -9.15 0.32 -13.74
CA ILE A 116 -8.16 0.21 -14.83
C ILE A 116 -8.36 -1.07 -15.64
N ILE A 117 -8.60 -2.21 -14.99
CA ILE A 117 -8.83 -3.47 -15.69
C ILE A 117 -10.08 -3.38 -16.56
N ARG A 118 -11.14 -2.70 -16.10
CA ARG A 118 -12.35 -2.51 -16.91
C ARG A 118 -12.09 -1.62 -18.13
N ASP A 119 -11.37 -0.51 -17.95
CA ASP A 119 -11.01 0.40 -19.05
C ASP A 119 -10.04 -0.26 -20.06
N GLU A 120 -9.15 -1.15 -19.60
CA GLU A 120 -8.29 -1.95 -20.48
C GLU A 120 -9.12 -2.97 -21.28
N ILE A 121 -10.07 -3.67 -20.63
CA ILE A 121 -10.94 -4.64 -21.31
C ILE A 121 -11.86 -3.96 -22.34
N GLU A 122 -12.40 -2.78 -22.02
CA GLU A 122 -13.27 -2.02 -22.92
C GLU A 122 -12.53 -1.36 -24.09
N ASN A 123 -11.21 -1.13 -23.99
CA ASN A 123 -10.40 -0.62 -25.12
C ASN A 123 -9.86 -1.72 -26.05
N ILE A 124 -9.93 -2.99 -25.65
CA ILE A 124 -9.44 -4.14 -26.44
C ILE A 124 -10.58 -4.78 -27.27
N LEU A 125 -11.84 -4.50 -26.95
CA LEU A 125 -13.05 -4.95 -27.67
C LEU A 125 -13.55 -3.87 -28.63
#